data_AF-X1AGH1-F1
#
_entry.id   AF-X1AGH1-F1
#
_cell.length_a   1.000
_cell.length_b   1.000
_cell.length_c   1.000
_cell.angle_alpha   90.00
_cell.angle_beta   90.00
_cell.angle_gamma   90.00
#
_symmetry.space_group_name_H-M   'P 1'
#
loop_
_entity.id
_entity.type
_entity.pdbx_description
1 polymer ?
#
loop_
_entity_poly.entity_id
_entity_poly.type
_entity_poly.pdbx_seq_one_letter_code
_entity_poly.pdbx_strand_id
1 'polypeptide(L)'
;SCEDFLNIDSNLITSFTGKISPEKRILLFNNSKIIVSTPQVIKNDVERGRYDLKQVSLIIFDEAHRTRGNYAYCFISTEYLNTCKDPLVLGLTASPGKSYFHIQQLCNIKKI
;
A
#
# COMPACT_ATOMS: atom_id res chain seq x y z
N SER A 1 -19.26 -1.27 3.30
CA SER A 1 -17.81 -1.52 3.50
C SER A 1 -17.31 -2.37 2.34
N CYS A 2 -16.00 -2.50 2.11
CA CYS A 2 -15.50 -3.47 1.11
C CYS A 2 -15.92 -4.91 1.46
N GLU A 3 -16.16 -5.18 2.74
CA GLU A 3 -16.71 -6.44 3.27
C GLU A 3 -18.01 -6.88 2.60
N ASP A 4 -18.87 -5.94 2.17
CA ASP A 4 -20.17 -6.28 1.55
C ASP A 4 -20.00 -6.91 0.15
N PHE A 5 -18.83 -6.74 -0.45
CA PHE A 5 -18.52 -7.20 -1.82
C PHE A 5 -17.49 -8.32 -1.85
N LEU A 6 -16.91 -8.69 -0.70
CA LEU A 6 -15.86 -9.68 -0.59
C LEU A 6 -16.37 -10.89 0.18
N ASN A 7 -16.23 -12.08 -0.40
CA ASN A 7 -16.56 -13.34 0.29
C ASN A 7 -15.40 -13.77 1.21
N ILE A 8 -15.09 -12.95 2.22
CA ILE A 8 -14.02 -13.14 3.20
C ILE A 8 -14.56 -12.78 4.58
N ASP A 9 -14.19 -13.55 5.61
CA ASP A 9 -14.51 -13.23 7.01
C ASP A 9 -14.01 -11.83 7.37
N SER A 10 -14.91 -10.97 7.88
CA SER A 10 -14.59 -9.60 8.32
C SER A 10 -13.42 -9.53 9.31
N ASN A 11 -13.17 -10.57 10.11
CA ASN A 11 -12.04 -10.62 11.04
C ASN A 11 -10.66 -10.66 10.33
N LEU A 12 -10.63 -11.00 9.04
CA LEU A 12 -9.43 -11.02 8.21
C LEU A 12 -9.22 -9.71 7.45
N ILE A 13 -10.12 -8.74 7.60
CA ILE A 13 -10.07 -7.42 6.97
C ILE A 13 -9.80 -6.39 8.06
N THR A 14 -8.65 -5.73 7.99
CA THR A 14 -8.24 -4.78 9.04
C THR A 14 -8.03 -3.39 8.47
N SER A 15 -8.55 -2.37 9.16
CA SER A 15 -8.22 -0.98 8.88
C SER A 15 -7.11 -0.47 9.81
N PHE A 16 -5.97 -0.09 9.24
CA PHE A 16 -4.88 0.54 9.99
C PHE A 16 -5.13 2.04 10.10
N THR A 17 -5.39 2.49 11.33
CA THR A 17 -5.53 3.89 11.68
C THR A 17 -4.50 4.28 12.74
N GLY A 18 -4.23 5.59 12.89
CA GLY A 18 -3.30 6.09 13.90
C GLY A 18 -3.69 5.80 15.36
N LYS A 19 -4.89 5.26 15.61
CA LYS A 19 -5.38 4.89 16.96
C LYS A 19 -4.92 3.51 17.42
N ILE A 20 -4.51 2.63 16.49
CA ILE A 20 -4.06 1.27 16.82
C ILE A 20 -2.60 1.34 17.27
N SER A 21 -2.26 0.74 18.42
CA SER A 21 -0.87 0.73 18.90
C SER A 21 0.07 0.00 17.92
N PRO A 22 1.35 0.40 17.83
CA PRO A 22 2.31 -0.26 16.95
C PRO A 22 2.43 -1.78 17.16
N GLU A 23 2.45 -2.23 18.41
CA GLU A 23 2.55 -3.65 18.76
C GLU A 23 1.36 -4.45 18.22
N LYS A 24 0.15 -3.90 18.38
CA LYS A 24 -1.07 -4.53 17.86
C LYS A 24 -1.07 -4.57 16.33
N ARG A 25 -0.49 -3.57 15.65
CA ARG A 25 -0.38 -3.58 14.17
C ARG A 25 0.50 -4.70 13.64
N ILE A 26 1.55 -5.09 14.36
CA ILE A 26 2.41 -6.22 13.94
C ILE A 26 1.59 -7.51 13.88
N LEU A 27 0.83 -7.79 14.95
CA LEU A 27 -0.03 -8.97 15.03
C LEU A 27 -1.13 -8.93 13.97
N LEU A 28 -1.79 -7.77 13.81
CA LEU A 28 -2.83 -7.60 12.80
C LEU A 28 -2.29 -7.74 11.37
N PHE A 29 -1.08 -7.24 11.09
CA PHE A 29 -0.48 -7.35 9.77
C PHE A 29 -0.32 -8.82 9.35
N ASN A 30 0.17 -9.66 10.26
CA ASN A 30 0.41 -11.08 9.99
C ASN A 30 -0.88 -11.91 9.91
N ASN A 31 -1.94 -11.50 10.61
CA ASN A 31 -3.19 -12.27 10.69
C ASN A 31 -4.27 -11.81 9.71
N SER A 32 -4.11 -10.64 9.08
CA SER A 32 -5.08 -10.10 8.11
C SER A 32 -4.80 -10.62 6.71
N LYS A 33 -5.86 -10.87 5.94
CA LYS A 33 -5.77 -11.09 4.50
C LYS A 33 -5.84 -9.80 3.70
N ILE A 34 -6.56 -8.80 4.22
CA ILE A 34 -6.72 -7.49 3.58
C ILE A 34 -6.45 -6.41 4.61
N ILE A 35 -5.61 -5.44 4.24
CA ILE A 35 -5.30 -4.29 5.08
C ILE A 35 -5.60 -3.03 4.30
N VAL A 36 -6.47 -2.19 4.85
CA VAL A 36 -6.74 -0.84 4.32
C VAL A 36 -6.09 0.17 5.25
N SER A 37 -5.21 1.01 4.73
CA SER A 37 -4.38 1.88 5.56
C SER A 37 -4.09 3.21 4.87
N THR A 38 -3.82 4.24 5.66
CA THR A 38 -3.16 5.43 5.13
C THR A 38 -1.69 5.12 4.86
N PRO A 39 -1.09 5.65 3.78
CA PRO A 39 0.26 5.27 3.41
C PRO A 39 1.31 5.67 4.46
N GLN A 40 1.04 6.71 5.25
CA GLN A 40 1.94 7.14 6.32
C GLN A 40 2.09 6.05 7.39
N VAL A 41 1.04 5.28 7.70
CA VAL A 41 1.12 4.21 8.71
C VAL A 41 1.98 3.07 8.19
N ILE A 42 1.73 2.60 6.96
CA ILE A 42 2.52 1.52 6.34
C ILE A 42 3.98 1.93 6.20
N LYS A 43 4.25 3.12 5.65
CA LYS A 43 5.62 3.66 5.52
C LYS A 43 6.33 3.64 6.88
N ASN A 44 5.72 4.22 7.91
CA ASN A 44 6.30 4.36 9.24
C ASN A 44 6.60 3.03 9.94
N ASP A 45 5.83 1.99 9.64
CA ASP A 45 6.02 0.67 10.22
C ASP A 45 7.10 -0.13 9.47
N VAL A 46 7.11 -0.05 8.14
CA VAL A 46 8.14 -0.66 7.29
C VAL A 46 9.50 0.00 7.55
N GLU A 47 9.59 1.34 7.61
CA GLU A 47 10.83 2.06 7.94
C GLU A 47 11.38 1.70 9.32
N ARG A 48 10.51 1.36 10.28
CA ARG A 48 10.91 0.94 11.63
C ARG A 48 11.14 -0.56 11.75
N GLY A 49 11.07 -1.32 10.65
CA GLY A 49 11.28 -2.76 10.63
C GLY A 49 10.25 -3.56 11.43
N ARG A 50 9.02 -3.06 11.58
CA ARG A 50 7.96 -3.76 12.33
C ARG A 50 7.39 -4.96 11.57
N TYR A 51 7.40 -4.89 10.25
CA TYR A 51 7.07 -5.95 9.31
C TYR A 51 7.67 -5.58 7.95
N ASP A 52 7.79 -6.57 7.06
CA ASP A 52 8.21 -6.36 5.66
C ASP A 52 7.07 -6.68 4.69
N LEU A 53 7.26 -6.31 3.42
CA LEU A 53 6.24 -6.47 2.38
C LEU A 53 6.45 -7.74 1.54
N LYS A 54 7.32 -8.67 1.97
CA LYS A 54 7.71 -9.84 1.15
C LYS A 54 6.56 -10.78 0.85
N GLN A 55 5.63 -10.91 1.79
CA GLN A 55 4.46 -11.81 1.69
C GLN A 55 3.20 -11.09 1.16
N VAL A 56 3.31 -9.80 0.81
CA VAL A 56 2.18 -9.06 0.22
C VAL A 56 2.08 -9.45 -1.25
N SER A 57 0.93 -9.94 -1.68
CA SER A 57 0.69 -10.37 -3.07
C SER A 57 0.28 -9.23 -4.01
N LEU A 58 -0.33 -8.17 -3.47
CA LEU A 58 -0.86 -7.05 -4.23
C LEU A 58 -0.87 -5.78 -3.37
N ILE A 59 -0.41 -4.66 -3.92
CA ILE A 59 -0.63 -3.33 -3.37
C ILE A 59 -1.52 -2.52 -4.31
N ILE A 60 -2.61 -1.97 -3.77
CA ILE A 60 -3.50 -1.05 -4.48
C ILE A 60 -3.26 0.36 -3.96
N PHE A 61 -2.82 1.27 -4.84
CA PHE A 61 -2.70 2.69 -4.53
C PHE A 61 -3.93 3.44 -5.02
N ASP A 62 -4.79 3.85 -4.09
CA ASP A 62 -5.89 4.75 -4.40
C ASP A 62 -5.39 6.20 -4.55
N GLU A 63 -5.99 6.95 -5.47
CA GLU A 63 -5.51 8.24 -5.94
C GLU A 63 -4.03 8.22 -6.37
N ALA A 64 -3.68 7.23 -7.19
CA ALA A 64 -2.31 6.94 -7.62
C ALA A 64 -1.59 8.15 -8.24
N HIS A 65 -2.31 9.17 -8.74
CA HIS A 65 -1.70 10.42 -9.19
C HIS A 65 -0.88 11.16 -8.11
N ARG A 66 -1.04 10.79 -6.82
CA ARG A 66 -0.25 11.26 -5.67
C ARG A 66 1.10 10.57 -5.53
N THR A 67 1.36 9.48 -6.25
CA THR A 67 2.66 8.77 -6.26
C THR A 67 3.68 9.62 -7.01
N ARG A 68 4.11 10.73 -6.42
CA ARG A 68 5.12 11.65 -6.95
C ARG A 68 5.94 12.27 -5.84
N GLY A 69 7.17 12.64 -6.17
CA GLY A 69 8.09 13.28 -5.22
C GLY A 69 8.28 12.44 -3.96
N ASN A 70 8.20 13.09 -2.80
CA ASN A 70 8.44 12.46 -1.50
C ASN A 70 7.17 11.86 -0.85
N TYR A 71 6.13 11.58 -1.64
CA TYR A 71 4.93 10.96 -1.09
C TYR A 71 5.20 9.52 -0.63
N ALA A 72 4.48 9.08 0.41
CA ALA A 72 4.72 7.80 1.05
C ALA A 72 4.54 6.60 0.09
N TYR A 73 3.70 6.71 -0.94
CA TYR A 73 3.57 5.68 -1.97
C TYR A 73 4.89 5.37 -2.70
N CYS A 74 5.74 6.38 -2.97
CA CYS A 74 7.02 6.17 -3.64
C CYS A 74 7.95 5.24 -2.82
N PHE A 75 8.01 5.47 -1.51
CA PHE A 75 8.78 4.63 -0.59
C PHE A 75 8.21 3.21 -0.54
N ILE A 76 6.90 3.08 -0.29
CA ILE A 76 6.23 1.77 -0.16
C ILE A 76 6.40 0.95 -1.45
N SER A 77 6.18 1.58 -2.60
CA SER A 77 6.35 0.91 -3.89
C SER A 77 7.79 0.42 -4.08
N THR A 78 8.78 1.26 -3.77
CA THR A 78 10.20 0.90 -3.91
C THR A 78 10.57 -0.27 -2.99
N GLU A 79 10.19 -0.21 -1.72
CA GLU A 79 10.44 -1.30 -0.76
C GLU A 79 9.74 -2.60 -1.20
N TYR A 80 8.49 -2.49 -1.66
CA TYR A 80 7.72 -3.65 -2.11
C TYR A 80 8.38 -4.35 -3.30
N LEU A 81 8.78 -3.59 -4.32
CA LEU A 81 9.42 -4.12 -5.53
C LEU A 81 10.81 -4.70 -5.27
N ASN A 82 11.52 -4.19 -4.25
CA ASN A 82 12.84 -4.69 -3.88
C ASN A 82 12.78 -5.96 -3.03
N THR A 83 11.69 -6.18 -2.29
CA THR A 83 11.60 -7.25 -1.28
C THR A 83 10.66 -8.39 -1.67
N CYS A 84 9.56 -8.11 -2.38
CA CYS A 84 8.60 -9.12 -2.82
C CYS A 84 9.13 -9.88 -4.05
N LYS A 85 8.96 -11.20 -4.06
CA LYS A 85 9.42 -12.08 -5.15
C LYS A 85 8.62 -11.88 -6.44
N ASP A 86 7.31 -11.66 -6.32
CA ASP A 86 6.38 -11.49 -7.44
C ASP A 86 5.44 -10.32 -7.16
N PRO A 87 5.94 -9.06 -7.25
CA PRO A 87 5.18 -7.89 -6.86
C PRO A 87 4.10 -7.54 -7.88
N LEU A 88 2.87 -7.32 -7.40
CA LEU A 88 1.77 -6.76 -8.19
C LEU A 88 1.34 -5.42 -7.61
N VAL A 89 1.30 -4.39 -8.45
CA VAL A 89 0.87 -3.04 -8.07
C VAL A 89 -0.28 -2.60 -8.98
N LEU A 90 -1.34 -2.06 -8.39
CA LEU A 90 -2.48 -1.49 -9.11
C LEU A 90 -2.69 -0.04 -8.66
N GLY A 91 -2.56 0.90 -9.59
CA GLY A 91 -2.88 2.31 -9.36
C GLY A 91 -4.32 2.63 -9.77
N LEU A 92 -5.14 3.14 -8.84
CA LEU A 92 -6.47 3.67 -9.13
C LEU A 92 -6.41 5.19 -9.11
N THR A 93 -6.89 5.87 -10.15
CA THR A 93 -6.96 7.33 -10.17
C THR A 93 -7.99 7.80 -11.19
N ALA A 94 -8.70 8.89 -10.89
CA ALA A 94 -9.60 9.52 -11.85
C ALA A 94 -8.83 10.20 -13.00
N SER A 95 -7.62 10.71 -12.73
CA SER A 95 -6.73 11.28 -13.74
C SER A 95 -5.28 11.04 -13.34
N PRO A 96 -4.43 10.51 -14.24
CA PRO A 96 -3.03 10.27 -13.91
C PRO A 96 -2.23 11.57 -13.86
N GLY A 97 -2.70 12.72 -14.36
CA GLY A 97 -1.97 13.99 -14.37
C GLY A 97 -2.24 14.83 -15.62
N LYS A 98 -1.82 16.10 -15.60
CA LYS A 98 -2.12 17.06 -16.69
C LYS A 98 -1.04 17.16 -17.78
N SER A 99 0.13 16.53 -17.59
CA SER A 99 1.22 16.58 -18.57
C SER A 99 1.76 15.18 -18.84
N TYR A 100 2.25 14.96 -20.06
CA TYR A 100 2.90 13.72 -20.45
C TYR A 100 4.05 13.35 -19.48
N PHE A 101 4.86 14.34 -19.09
CA PHE A 101 5.92 14.16 -18.10
C PHE A 101 5.39 13.60 -16.77
N HIS A 102 4.30 14.17 -16.25
CA HIS A 102 3.69 13.72 -15.00
C HIS A 102 3.13 12.30 -15.11
N ILE A 103 2.53 11.95 -16.23
CA ILE A 103 2.01 10.59 -16.49
C ILE A 103 3.16 9.60 -16.58
N GLN A 104 4.21 9.94 -17.34
CA GLN A 104 5.38 9.08 -17.49
C GLN A 104 6.08 8.82 -16.14
N GLN A 105 6.17 9.84 -15.26
CA GLN A 105 6.68 9.66 -13.91
C GLN A 105 5.87 8.64 -13.11
N LEU A 106 4.54 8.63 -13.24
CA LEU A 106 3.69 7.65 -12.57
C LEU A 106 3.99 6.22 -13.05
N CYS A 107 4.04 6.00 -14.37
CA CYS A 107 4.33 4.68 -14.96
C CYS A 107 5.77 4.22 -14.68
N ASN A 108 6.72 5.17 -14.58
CA ASN A 108 8.13 4.88 -14.36
C ASN A 108 8.49 4.61 -12.90
N ILE A 109 7.56 4.75 -11.95
CA ILE A 109 7.75 4.28 -10.57
C ILE A 109 7.74 2.76 -10.61
N LYS A 110 8.90 2.21 -11.00
CA LYS A 110 9.26 0.80 -11.18
C LYS A 110 8.07 -0.18 -11.20
N LYS A 111 7.11 0.03 -12.12
CA LYS A 111 5.86 -0.72 -12.31
C LYS A 111 4.72 -0.34 -11.35
N ILE A 112 4.11 0.83 -11.59
CA ILE A 112 2.65 1.04 -11.52
C ILE A 112 2.10 0.89 -12.94
#